data_AF-A0A7W2CAG0-F1
#
_entry.id   AF-A0A7W2CAG0-F1
#
_cell.length_a   1.000
_cell.length_b   1.000
_cell.length_c   1.000
_cell.angle_alpha   90.00
_cell.angle_beta   90.00
_cell.angle_gamma   90.00
#
_symmetry.space_group_name_H-M   'P 1'
#
loop_
_entity.id
_entity.type
_entity.pdbx_description
1 polymer ?
#
loop_
_entity_poly.entity_id
_entity_poly.type
_entity_poly.pdbx_seq_one_letter_code
_entity_poly.pdbx_strand_id
1 'polypeptide(L)'
;MEITWNLVALNAQQLKQRGITQESSVVMVSSQGEERIGDLAKLALQSLGSLMVEVNFSQSSKVGGLTQADTLFVDILETSDFVVDCSGGELVELLGNTALLEADTQILVHDDVDWVPALTS
;
A
#
# COMPACT_ATOMS: atom_id res chain seq x y z
N MET A 1 -1.93 -2.99 21.03
CA MET A 1 -0.87 -4.02 21.13
C MET A 1 0.39 -3.42 20.50
N GLU A 2 1.54 -3.58 21.14
CA GLU A 2 2.81 -2.92 20.78
C GLU A 2 3.40 -3.47 19.46
N ILE A 3 4.06 -2.62 18.67
CA ILE A 3 4.85 -3.06 17.50
C ILE A 3 6.21 -3.53 18.02
N THR A 4 6.57 -4.78 17.70
CA THR A 4 7.85 -5.37 18.11
C THR A 4 8.76 -5.56 16.90
N TRP A 5 10.07 -5.59 17.12
CA TRP A 5 11.04 -5.85 16.03
C TRP A 5 10.84 -7.20 15.35
N ASN A 6 10.31 -8.20 16.06
CA ASN A 6 9.97 -9.50 15.47
C ASN A 6 8.83 -9.36 14.46
N LEU A 7 7.81 -8.54 14.75
CA LEU A 7 6.70 -8.26 13.82
C LEU A 7 7.19 -7.49 12.61
N VAL A 8 8.08 -6.51 12.82
CA VAL A 8 8.69 -5.73 11.72
C VAL A 8 9.51 -6.66 10.81
N ALA A 9 10.35 -7.52 11.37
CA ALA A 9 11.17 -8.45 10.59
C ALA A 9 10.32 -9.45 9.81
N LEU A 10 9.23 -9.95 10.41
CA LEU A 10 8.28 -10.82 9.73
C LEU A 10 7.63 -10.11 8.53
N ASN A 11 7.15 -8.89 8.71
CA ASN A 11 6.53 -8.11 7.65
C ASN A 11 7.51 -7.77 6.53
N ALA A 12 8.75 -7.40 6.88
CA ALA A 12 9.80 -7.17 5.91
C ALA A 12 10.10 -8.43 5.08
N GLN A 13 10.12 -9.60 5.72
CA GLN A 13 10.29 -10.87 5.02
C GLN A 13 9.12 -11.16 4.08
N GLN A 14 7.87 -10.92 4.51
CA GLN A 14 6.69 -11.12 3.67
C GLN A 14 6.70 -10.19 2.45
N LEU A 15 6.92 -8.89 2.64
CA LEU A 15 7.04 -7.91 1.55
C LEU A 15 8.17 -8.27 0.57
N LYS A 16 9.30 -8.75 1.09
CA LYS A 16 10.41 -9.25 0.27
C LYS A 16 10.02 -10.49 -0.54
N GLN A 17 9.23 -11.41 0.01
CA GLN A 17 8.70 -12.57 -0.71
C GLN A 17 7.73 -12.15 -1.84
N ARG A 18 7.11 -10.97 -1.73
CA ARG A 18 6.30 -10.37 -2.79
C ARG A 18 7.12 -9.62 -3.85
N GLY A 19 8.44 -9.59 -3.72
CA GLY A 19 9.35 -9.01 -4.70
C GLY A 19 9.80 -7.59 -4.37
N ILE A 20 9.37 -7.02 -3.24
CA ILE A 20 9.86 -5.70 -2.81
C ILE A 20 11.32 -5.83 -2.40
N THR A 21 12.17 -5.02 -3.04
CA THR A 21 13.60 -4.94 -2.75
C THR A 21 14.01 -3.48 -2.53
N GLN A 22 15.27 -3.26 -2.16
CA GLN A 22 15.85 -1.92 -2.02
C GLN A 22 15.79 -1.09 -3.31
N GLU A 23 15.68 -1.73 -4.49
CA GLU A 23 15.62 -1.05 -5.79
C GLU A 23 14.18 -0.70 -6.19
N SER A 24 13.20 -1.22 -5.46
CA SER A 24 11.79 -0.99 -5.73
C SER A 24 11.36 0.42 -5.32
N SER A 25 10.57 1.08 -6.18
CA SER A 25 9.80 2.27 -5.85
C SER A 25 8.46 1.85 -5.26
N VAL A 26 8.22 2.22 -3.99
CA VAL A 26 7.05 1.79 -3.22
C VAL A 26 6.19 2.98 -2.81
N VAL A 27 4.90 2.89 -3.08
CA VAL A 27 3.88 3.80 -2.53
C VAL A 27 3.17 3.09 -1.40
N MET A 28 3.25 3.62 -0.18
CA MET A 28 2.51 3.10 0.96
C MET A 28 1.26 3.94 1.17
N VAL A 29 0.09 3.31 1.16
CA VAL A 29 -1.19 3.99 1.44
C VAL A 29 -1.61 3.69 2.86
N SER A 30 -1.71 4.72 3.70
CA SER A 30 -2.17 4.62 5.10
C SER A 30 -3.56 5.23 5.26
N SER A 31 -4.37 4.71 6.18
CA SER A 31 -5.65 5.31 6.59
C SER A 31 -5.67 5.53 8.10
N GLN A 32 -6.43 6.53 8.56
CA GLN A 32 -6.59 6.82 9.99
C GLN A 32 -7.28 5.69 10.77
N GLY A 33 -8.01 4.79 10.09
CA GLY A 33 -8.64 3.63 10.72
C GLY A 33 -7.64 2.52 11.08
N GLU A 34 -6.51 2.48 10.37
CA GLU A 34 -5.57 1.36 10.33
C GLU A 34 -4.12 1.82 10.59
N GLU A 35 -3.95 2.81 11.48
CA GLU A 35 -2.65 3.43 11.80
C GLU A 35 -1.57 2.41 12.17
N ARG A 36 -1.96 1.35 12.88
CA ARG A 36 -1.01 0.35 13.38
C ARG A 36 -0.40 -0.49 12.26
N ILE A 37 -1.20 -0.92 11.27
CA ILE A 37 -0.66 -1.67 10.14
C ILE A 37 0.18 -0.76 9.26
N GLY A 38 -0.22 0.51 9.11
CA GLY A 38 0.58 1.52 8.44
C GLY A 38 1.96 1.68 9.08
N ASP A 39 2.03 1.88 10.40
CA ASP A 39 3.30 2.01 11.13
C ASP A 39 4.18 0.75 11.00
N LEU A 40 3.57 -0.44 11.05
CA LEU A 40 4.28 -1.70 10.90
C LEU A 40 4.85 -1.87 9.48
N ALA A 41 4.05 -1.60 8.46
CA ALA A 41 4.45 -1.66 7.06
C ALA A 41 5.57 -0.65 6.77
N LYS A 42 5.44 0.57 7.29
CA LYS A 42 6.45 1.62 7.18
C LYS A 42 7.80 1.18 7.73
N LEU A 43 7.83 0.66 8.96
CA LEU A 43 9.06 0.16 9.58
C LEU A 43 9.65 -1.01 8.80
N ALA A 44 8.80 -1.91 8.29
CA ALA A 44 9.23 -3.04 7.48
C ALA A 44 9.87 -2.59 6.16
N LEU A 45 9.21 -1.69 5.41
CA LEU A 45 9.71 -1.13 4.16
C LEU A 45 11.02 -0.36 4.36
N GLN A 46 11.11 0.44 5.42
CA GLN A 46 12.35 1.13 5.78
C GLN A 46 13.50 0.15 6.07
N SER A 47 13.21 -0.99 6.72
CA SER A 47 14.21 -2.01 6.99
C SER A 47 14.71 -2.73 5.72
N LEU A 48 13.89 -2.75 4.65
CA LEU A 48 14.28 -3.29 3.34
C LEU A 48 15.11 -2.30 2.52
N GLY A 49 15.11 -1.02 2.88
CA GLY A 49 15.85 0.03 2.19
C GLY A 49 15.21 0.52 0.89
N SER A 50 13.94 0.19 0.63
CA SER A 50 13.21 0.63 -0.57
C SER A 50 12.95 2.14 -0.57
N LEU A 51 12.92 2.75 -1.76
CA LEU A 51 12.45 4.12 -1.91
C LEU A 51 10.94 4.12 -1.66
N MET A 52 10.49 4.77 -0.59
CA MET A 52 9.09 4.74 -0.19
C MET A 52 8.51 6.14 -0.05
N VAL A 53 7.33 6.35 -0.64
CA VAL A 53 6.47 7.51 -0.42
C VAL A 53 5.23 7.07 0.34
N GLU A 54 4.93 7.75 1.46
CA GLU A 54 3.69 7.51 2.21
C GLU A 54 2.61 8.50 1.75
N VAL A 55 1.44 7.96 1.42
CA VAL A 55 0.25 8.73 1.06
C VAL A 55 -0.86 8.44 2.06
N ASN A 56 -1.30 9.48 2.76
CA ASN A 56 -2.31 9.34 3.81
C ASN A 56 -3.71 9.57 3.21
N PHE A 57 -4.50 8.50 3.19
CA PHE A 57 -5.84 8.49 2.63
C PHE A 57 -6.86 8.91 3.69
N SER A 58 -7.55 10.03 3.44
CA SER A 58 -8.62 10.54 4.30
C SER A 58 -9.97 10.19 3.68
N GLN A 59 -10.80 9.42 4.38
CA GLN A 59 -12.14 8.98 3.91
C GLN A 59 -13.10 10.12 3.50
N SER A 60 -12.78 11.38 3.82
CA SER A 60 -13.54 12.57 3.44
C SER A 60 -13.71 12.77 1.92
N SER A 61 -12.98 12.02 1.08
CA SER A 61 -13.04 12.10 -0.38
C SER A 61 -14.27 11.44 -1.02
N LYS A 62 -15.11 10.69 -0.26
CA LYS A 62 -16.28 9.96 -0.79
C LYS A 62 -17.45 10.86 -1.26
N VAL A 63 -17.29 12.19 -1.31
CA VAL A 63 -18.34 13.12 -1.78
C VAL A 63 -18.03 13.60 -3.21
N GLY A 64 -18.41 12.78 -4.19
CA GLY A 64 -18.76 13.24 -5.54
C GLY A 64 -17.67 13.16 -6.62
N GLY A 65 -17.70 12.08 -7.40
CA GLY A 65 -16.99 11.94 -8.68
C GLY A 65 -15.47 11.84 -8.55
N LEU A 66 -14.82 11.27 -9.58
CA LEU A 66 -13.36 11.26 -9.68
C LEU A 66 -12.85 12.71 -9.56
N THR A 67 -12.25 13.03 -8.43
CA THR A 67 -11.65 14.33 -8.16
C THR A 67 -10.29 14.40 -8.83
N GLN A 68 -9.75 15.61 -9.00
CA GLN A 68 -8.39 15.82 -9.51
C GLN A 68 -7.32 15.09 -8.66
N ALA A 69 -7.63 14.79 -7.40
CA ALA A 69 -6.81 13.97 -6.52
C ALA A 69 -6.73 12.50 -6.98
N ASP A 70 -7.79 11.96 -7.59
CA ASP A 70 -7.81 10.59 -8.10
C ASP A 70 -6.90 10.44 -9.33
N THR A 71 -6.85 11.45 -10.21
CA THR A 71 -5.90 11.49 -11.34
C THR A 71 -4.43 11.57 -10.89
N LEU A 72 -4.12 12.40 -9.88
CA LEU A 72 -2.76 12.45 -9.33
C LEU A 72 -2.37 11.14 -8.66
N PHE A 73 -3.35 10.42 -8.10
CA PHE A 73 -3.13 9.10 -7.54
C PHE A 73 -2.79 8.09 -8.62
N VAL A 74 -3.53 8.07 -9.72
CA VAL A 74 -3.22 7.21 -10.89
C VAL A 74 -1.80 7.46 -11.38
N ASP A 75 -1.38 8.73 -11.52
CA ASP A 75 -0.01 9.06 -11.92
C ASP A 75 1.05 8.55 -10.92
N ILE A 76 0.76 8.60 -9.62
CA ILE A 76 1.64 8.06 -8.56
C ILE A 76 1.68 6.53 -8.60
N LEU A 77 0.56 5.88 -8.89
CA LEU A 77 0.50 4.43 -9.07
C LEU A 77 1.39 4.03 -10.24
N GLU A 78 1.15 4.60 -11.44
CA GLU A 78 1.88 4.30 -12.68
C GLU A 78 3.41 4.51 -12.60
N THR A 79 3.89 5.32 -11.66
CA THR A 79 5.32 5.61 -11.47
C THR A 79 5.98 4.76 -10.38
N SER A 80 5.24 3.85 -9.76
CA SER A 80 5.71 2.95 -8.71
C SER A 80 5.70 1.50 -9.15
N ASP A 81 6.66 0.71 -8.65
CA ASP A 81 6.69 -0.74 -8.89
C ASP A 81 5.64 -1.45 -8.02
N PHE A 82 5.49 -0.97 -6.78
CA PHE A 82 4.60 -1.55 -5.79
C PHE A 82 3.78 -0.51 -5.06
N VAL A 83 2.55 -0.89 -4.74
CA VAL A 83 1.69 -0.16 -3.80
C VAL A 83 1.39 -1.07 -2.63
N VAL A 84 1.65 -0.59 -1.41
CA VAL A 84 1.36 -1.29 -0.16
C VAL A 84 0.17 -0.61 0.49
N ASP A 85 -1.01 -1.18 0.29
CA ASP A 85 -2.28 -0.70 0.82
C ASP A 85 -2.49 -1.18 2.27
N CYS A 86 -2.31 -0.25 3.19
CA CYS A 86 -2.54 -0.44 4.62
C CYS A 86 -3.94 0.05 5.05
N SER A 87 -4.80 0.45 4.11
CA SER A 87 -6.15 0.94 4.41
C SER A 87 -7.18 -0.17 4.60
N GLY A 88 -6.79 -1.44 4.41
CA GLY A 88 -7.73 -2.57 4.44
C GLY A 88 -8.53 -2.74 3.13
N GLY A 89 -7.99 -2.26 2.00
CA GLY A 89 -8.61 -2.39 0.69
C GLY A 89 -9.44 -1.19 0.24
N GLU A 90 -9.49 -0.09 1.01
CA GLU A 90 -10.22 1.12 0.61
C GLU A 90 -9.70 1.72 -0.69
N LEU A 91 -8.39 1.58 -0.96
CA LEU A 91 -7.78 2.02 -2.21
C LEU A 91 -8.35 1.23 -3.41
N VAL A 92 -8.50 -0.08 -3.24
CA VAL A 92 -9.05 -0.98 -4.27
C VAL A 92 -10.50 -0.61 -4.56
N GLU A 93 -11.30 -0.34 -3.52
CA GLU A 93 -12.68 0.13 -3.68
C GLU A 93 -12.77 1.46 -4.46
N LEU A 94 -11.82 2.38 -4.21
CA LEU A 94 -11.82 3.71 -4.82
C LEU A 94 -11.45 3.66 -6.30
N LEU A 95 -10.36 2.97 -6.64
CA LEU A 95 -9.83 2.91 -8.01
C LEU A 95 -10.71 2.05 -8.91
N GLY A 96 -11.34 1.01 -8.34
CA GLY A 96 -12.06 0.00 -9.08
C GLY A 96 -11.14 -0.93 -9.87
N ASN A 97 -11.61 -2.15 -10.12
CA ASN A 97 -10.80 -3.23 -10.71
C ASN A 97 -10.19 -2.89 -12.08
N THR A 98 -10.83 -2.02 -12.87
CA THR A 98 -10.35 -1.68 -14.22
C THR A 98 -9.07 -0.85 -14.18
N ALA A 99 -8.98 0.16 -13.29
CA ALA A 99 -7.79 1.00 -13.17
C ALA A 99 -6.58 0.20 -12.63
N LEU A 100 -6.85 -0.80 -11.79
CA LEU A 100 -5.84 -1.71 -11.24
C LEU A 100 -5.24 -2.66 -12.26
N LEU A 101 -5.98 -2.99 -13.33
CA LEU A 101 -5.51 -3.88 -14.39
C LEU A 101 -4.71 -3.16 -15.47
N GLU A 102 -4.85 -1.84 -15.58
CA GLU A 102 -4.18 -1.03 -16.60
C GLU A 102 -2.81 -0.51 -16.13
N ALA A 103 -2.57 -0.44 -14.81
CA ALA A 103 -1.27 -0.10 -14.24
C ALA A 103 -0.34 -1.32 -14.23
N ASP A 104 0.93 -1.14 -14.64
CA ASP A 104 2.00 -2.15 -14.48
C ASP A 104 2.44 -2.32 -13.00
N THR A 105 1.78 -1.64 -12.08
CA THR A 105 2.07 -1.57 -10.65
C THR A 105 1.42 -2.69 -9.88
N GLN A 106 2.17 -3.37 -9.02
CA GLN A 106 1.62 -4.42 -8.17
C GLN A 106 1.07 -3.84 -6.86
N ILE A 107 -0.25 -3.98 -6.64
CA ILE A 107 -0.89 -3.56 -5.39
C ILE A 107 -0.98 -4.74 -4.41
N LEU A 108 -0.43 -4.56 -3.22
CA LEU A 108 -0.47 -5.48 -2.09
C LEU A 108 -1.39 -4.92 -1.00
N VAL A 109 -2.38 -5.70 -0.58
CA VAL A 109 -3.27 -5.37 0.53
C VAL A 109 -2.89 -6.25 1.73
N HIS A 110 -2.93 -5.68 2.93
CA HIS A 110 -2.75 -6.47 4.14
C HIS A 110 -4.00 -7.29 4.45
N ASP A 111 -3.88 -8.62 4.41
CA ASP A 111 -4.85 -9.57 4.96
C ASP A 111 -4.46 -9.90 6.41
N ASP A 112 -5.34 -10.56 7.18
CA ASP A 112 -5.17 -10.86 8.61
C ASP A 112 -3.81 -11.49 8.99
N VAL A 113 -3.12 -12.10 8.02
CA VAL A 113 -1.89 -12.87 8.23
C VAL A 113 -0.74 -12.54 7.26
N ASP A 114 -1.01 -11.93 6.10
CA ASP A 114 0.00 -11.74 5.05
C ASP A 114 -0.37 -10.60 4.07
N TRP A 115 0.58 -10.21 3.22
CA TRP A 115 0.39 -9.26 2.14
C TRP A 115 -0.05 -9.99 0.87
N VAL A 116 -1.24 -9.70 0.35
CA VAL A 116 -1.80 -10.39 -0.83
C VAL A 116 -2.01 -9.44 -2.00
N PRO A 117 -1.88 -9.89 -3.26
CA PRO A 117 -2.23 -9.06 -4.41
C PRO A 117 -3.71 -8.65 -4.39
N ALA A 118 -3.99 -7.38 -4.60
CA ALA A 118 -5.35 -6.81 -4.59
C ALA A 118 -6.34 -7.49 -5.55
N LEU A 119 -5.85 -8.02 -6.68
CA LEU A 119 -6.69 -8.71 -7.67
C LEU A 119 -7.01 -10.17 -7.30
N THR A 120 -6.52 -10.65 -6.15
CA THR A 120 -6.74 -12.02 -5.65
C THR A 120 -7.44 -12.08 -4.29
N SER A 121 -7.69 -10.92 -3.68
CA SER A 121 -8.38 -10.74 -2.39
C SER A 121 -9.87 -10.52 -2.55
#